data_AF-A0A412W899-F1
#
_entry.id   AF-A0A412W899-F1
#
_cell.length_a   1.000
_cell.length_b   1.000
_cell.length_c   1.000
_cell.angle_alpha   90.00
_cell.angle_beta   90.00
_cell.angle_gamma   90.00
#
_symmetry.space_group_name_H-M   'P 1'
#
loop_
_entity.id
_entity.type
_entity.pdbx_description
1 polymer ?
#
loop_
_entity_poly.entity_id
_entity_poly.type
_entity_poly.pdbx_seq_one_letter_code
_entity_poly.pdbx_strand_id
1 'polypeptide(L)'
;MQVLRVEHRDFELFIDSAKYTENVRRAEKKQVLVTGYDWTGSSGIPEKIYVSQPDGTEKAAGKSEDAPVVFFENTAYDFMLTFRDRSVVKNARVFSLLKETNGSFVFRNGNLYGGLNFGNDIGKSQLEFRYEINGEACSFILWFEVFPVKLDYKNDLKSILQDIEEEYPKYVLDYLRKTYLNFREQPCDATGPEVIWWNIFRSIQSGFLQACKRILTHPSRRLLECTEYKRAARIRRFSPAQEEEYAIYREDEKHLYRCSSQNLSADTTENRFLKYVLGRVTGRYLLLEKRIQGKYKKKLSGEAVLEMKRPERY
;
A
#
# COMPACT_ATOMS: atom_id res chain seq x y z
N MET A 1 30.89 14.41 -3.63
CA MET A 1 30.84 15.00 -4.97
C MET A 1 29.38 15.17 -5.33
N GLN A 2 29.03 16.28 -5.95
CA GLN A 2 27.69 16.49 -6.46
C GLN A 2 27.42 15.56 -7.63
N VAL A 3 26.29 14.86 -7.58
CA VAL A 3 25.94 13.81 -8.56
C VAL A 3 24.70 14.18 -9.38
N LEU A 4 23.78 14.94 -8.79
CA LEU A 4 22.57 15.38 -9.47
C LEU A 4 22.11 16.73 -8.91
N ARG A 5 21.72 17.63 -9.80
CA ARG A 5 21.13 18.93 -9.50
C ARG A 5 19.77 19.03 -10.17
N VAL A 6 18.74 19.43 -9.44
CA VAL A 6 17.44 19.78 -10.03
C VAL A 6 17.20 21.27 -9.82
N GLU A 7 17.07 22.00 -10.92
CA GLU A 7 16.60 23.38 -10.90
C GLU A 7 15.08 23.37 -11.01
N HIS A 8 14.41 23.70 -9.90
CA HIS A 8 12.98 23.90 -9.86
C HIS A 8 12.68 25.40 -9.72
N ARG A 9 11.46 25.80 -10.11
CA ARG A 9 10.97 27.17 -9.95
C ARG A 9 11.07 27.64 -8.50
N ASP A 10 10.70 26.75 -7.58
CA ASP A 10 10.58 27.07 -6.15
C ASP A 10 11.85 26.77 -5.33
N PHE A 11 12.70 25.86 -5.80
CA PHE A 11 13.86 25.37 -5.05
C PHE A 11 14.97 24.83 -5.96
N GLU A 12 16.14 24.61 -5.36
CA GLU A 12 17.24 23.87 -5.96
C GLU A 12 17.51 22.63 -5.11
N LEU A 13 17.53 21.45 -5.74
CA LEU A 13 17.88 20.19 -5.09
C LEU A 13 19.27 19.77 -5.53
N PHE A 14 20.14 19.54 -4.55
CA PHE A 14 21.47 18.98 -4.71
C PHE A 14 21.50 17.59 -4.10
N ILE A 15 22.09 16.65 -4.83
CA ILE A 15 22.34 15.31 -4.34
C ILE A 15 23.83 15.07 -4.42
N ASP A 16 24.42 14.68 -3.30
CA ASP A 16 25.83 14.39 -3.16
C ASP A 16 26.04 12.91 -2.84
N SER A 17 27.15 12.36 -3.34
CA SER A 17 27.66 11.08 -2.86
C SER A 17 29.19 11.06 -2.90
N ALA A 18 29.79 10.44 -1.88
CA ALA A 18 31.24 10.26 -1.80
C ALA A 18 31.74 9.08 -2.66
N LYS A 19 30.90 8.06 -2.88
CA LYS A 19 31.29 6.81 -3.56
C LYS A 19 30.88 6.76 -5.04
N TYR A 20 30.27 7.82 -5.56
CA TYR A 20 29.73 7.85 -6.91
C TYR A 20 30.75 7.47 -7.98
N THR A 21 31.88 8.17 -8.05
CA THR A 21 32.92 7.95 -9.06
C THR A 21 33.48 6.52 -9.02
N GLU A 22 33.64 5.96 -7.82
CA GLU A 22 34.12 4.58 -7.65
C GLU A 22 33.08 3.57 -8.15
N ASN A 23 31.80 3.77 -7.81
CA ASN A 23 30.71 2.90 -8.23
C ASN A 23 30.51 2.93 -9.74
N VAL A 24 30.57 4.11 -10.37
CA VAL A 24 30.52 4.25 -11.83
C VAL A 24 31.62 3.43 -12.49
N ARG A 25 32.89 3.62 -12.10
CA ARG A 25 34.04 2.88 -12.66
C ARG A 25 33.93 1.37 -12.49
N ARG A 26 33.29 0.90 -11.41
CA ARG A 26 33.06 -0.53 -11.17
C ARG A 26 31.93 -1.07 -12.03
N ALA A 27 30.84 -0.32 -12.15
CA ALA A 27 29.65 -0.72 -12.88
C ALA A 27 29.84 -0.64 -14.41
N GLU A 28 30.57 0.35 -14.93
CA GLU A 28 30.90 0.48 -16.37
C GLU A 28 31.64 -0.74 -16.92
N LYS A 29 32.40 -1.46 -16.08
CA LYS A 29 33.08 -2.70 -16.49
C LYS A 29 32.11 -3.86 -16.76
N LYS A 30 30.86 -3.74 -16.31
CA LYS A 30 29.87 -4.82 -16.30
C LYS A 30 28.62 -4.51 -17.09
N GLN A 31 28.27 -3.23 -17.23
CA GLN A 31 27.01 -2.83 -17.86
C GLN A 31 27.08 -1.41 -18.43
N VAL A 32 26.12 -1.11 -19.31
CA VAL A 32 25.91 0.23 -19.85
C VAL A 32 25.10 1.06 -18.85
N LEU A 33 25.66 2.19 -18.43
CA LEU A 33 25.06 3.08 -17.42
C LEU A 33 24.22 4.19 -18.06
N VAL A 34 23.07 3.79 -18.62
CA VAL A 34 22.08 4.72 -19.19
C VAL A 34 20.71 4.45 -18.58
N THR A 35 20.11 5.50 -18.05
CA THR A 35 18.76 5.52 -17.46
C THR A 35 18.02 6.81 -17.84
N GLY A 36 16.73 6.87 -17.55
CA GLY A 36 15.90 8.05 -17.75
C GLY A 36 15.39 8.59 -16.40
N TYR A 37 15.42 9.91 -16.24
CA TYR A 37 14.80 10.60 -15.11
C TYR A 37 13.43 11.12 -15.52
N ASP A 38 12.43 10.92 -14.67
CA ASP A 38 11.07 11.44 -14.87
C ASP A 38 10.65 12.25 -13.64
N TRP A 39 9.68 13.13 -13.82
CA TRP A 39 9.19 13.97 -12.76
C TRP A 39 7.76 14.44 -13.01
N THR A 40 7.05 14.68 -11.91
CA THR A 40 5.69 15.25 -11.90
C THR A 40 5.57 16.22 -10.73
N GLY A 41 4.70 17.22 -10.82
CA GLY A 41 4.50 18.17 -9.73
C GLY A 41 3.25 19.02 -9.90
N SER A 42 2.69 19.49 -8.80
CA SER A 42 1.48 20.34 -8.78
C SER A 42 1.79 21.83 -8.93
N SER A 43 2.99 22.28 -8.54
CA SER A 43 3.41 23.69 -8.58
C SER A 43 4.20 24.08 -9.84
N GLY A 44 4.50 23.12 -10.71
CA GLY A 44 5.25 23.33 -11.95
C GLY A 44 6.08 22.12 -12.37
N ILE A 45 6.63 22.20 -13.58
CA ILE A 45 7.62 21.27 -14.13
C ILE A 45 9.01 21.83 -13.73
N PRO A 46 9.97 21.02 -13.26
CA PRO A 46 11.35 21.47 -13.11
C PRO A 46 11.87 22.00 -14.45
N GLU A 47 12.60 23.10 -14.40
CA GLU A 47 13.09 23.77 -15.60
C GLU A 47 14.15 22.90 -16.27
N LYS A 48 15.08 22.33 -15.48
CA LYS A 48 16.16 21.43 -15.94
C LYS A 48 16.63 20.49 -14.83
N ILE A 49 17.03 19.27 -15.20
CA ILE A 49 17.84 18.38 -14.35
C ILE A 49 19.25 18.35 -14.92
N TYR A 50 20.25 18.53 -14.07
CA TYR A 50 21.66 18.38 -14.42
C TYR A 50 22.22 17.14 -13.73
N VAL A 51 22.83 16.27 -14.52
CA VAL A 51 23.50 15.07 -14.03
C VAL A 51 24.99 15.30 -14.14
N SER A 52 25.69 15.13 -13.02
CA SER A 52 27.15 15.26 -12.99
C SER A 52 27.81 14.00 -13.52
N GLN A 53 28.78 14.18 -14.41
CA GLN A 53 29.59 13.11 -14.95
C GLN A 53 30.80 12.83 -14.05
N PRO A 54 31.43 11.64 -14.17
CA PRO A 54 32.61 11.29 -13.38
C PRO A 54 33.81 12.22 -13.54
N ASP A 55 33.86 12.98 -14.64
CA ASP A 55 34.88 13.99 -14.94
C ASP A 55 34.61 15.36 -14.28
N GLY A 56 33.46 15.50 -13.60
CA GLY A 56 33.03 16.73 -12.94
C GLY A 56 32.21 17.67 -13.82
N THR A 57 31.95 17.34 -15.09
CA THR A 57 31.07 18.13 -15.95
C THR A 57 29.60 17.86 -15.66
N GLU A 58 28.74 18.87 -15.80
CA GLU A 58 27.28 18.70 -15.70
C GLU A 58 26.66 18.63 -17.10
N LYS A 59 25.77 17.65 -17.32
CA LYS A 59 24.96 17.57 -18.54
C LYS A 59 23.49 17.71 -18.19
N ALA A 60 22.78 18.59 -18.90
CA ALA A 60 21.33 18.67 -18.78
C ALA A 60 20.68 17.40 -19.34
N ALA A 61 19.73 16.84 -18.60
CA ALA A 61 18.90 15.72 -18.98
C ALA A 61 17.45 16.19 -19.13
N GLY A 62 16.86 15.97 -20.30
CA GLY A 62 15.43 16.17 -20.51
C GLY A 62 14.60 15.05 -19.88
N LYS A 63 13.28 15.28 -19.89
CA LYS A 63 12.33 14.34 -19.30
C LYS A 63 12.33 13.03 -20.08
N SER A 64 12.58 11.92 -19.39
CA SER A 64 12.64 10.58 -19.98
C SER A 64 13.70 10.44 -21.09
N GLU A 65 14.68 11.35 -21.15
CA GLU A 65 15.82 11.25 -22.06
C GLU A 65 16.93 10.37 -21.46
N ASP A 66 17.74 9.79 -22.34
CA ASP A 66 18.89 9.00 -21.94
C ASP A 66 19.93 9.84 -21.21
N ALA A 67 20.17 9.51 -19.95
CA ALA A 67 21.08 10.18 -19.05
C ALA A 67 21.96 9.19 -18.28
N PRO A 68 23.12 9.64 -17.75
CA PRO A 68 23.98 8.80 -16.93
C PRO A 68 23.28 8.35 -15.64
N VAL A 69 23.60 7.13 -15.20
CA VAL A 69 23.12 6.58 -13.92
C VAL A 69 23.80 7.29 -12.74
N VAL A 70 23.00 7.75 -11.79
CA VAL A 70 23.46 8.39 -10.55
C VAL A 70 23.33 7.47 -9.33
N PHE A 71 22.23 6.73 -9.24
CA PHE A 71 21.87 6.00 -8.04
C PHE A 71 22.32 4.55 -8.10
N PHE A 72 22.99 4.10 -7.04
CA PHE A 72 23.51 2.75 -6.88
C PHE A 72 23.07 2.14 -5.56
N GLU A 73 22.97 0.81 -5.54
CA GLU A 73 22.75 0.04 -4.31
C GLU A 73 23.88 0.28 -3.30
N ASN A 74 23.58 0.06 -2.01
CA ASN A 74 24.51 0.12 -0.88
C ASN A 74 25.33 1.42 -0.81
N THR A 75 24.78 2.50 -1.34
CA THR A 75 25.43 3.79 -1.47
C THR A 75 24.61 4.83 -0.72
N ALA A 76 25.31 5.62 0.10
CA ALA A 76 24.71 6.75 0.80
C ALA A 76 24.68 7.97 -0.13
N TYR A 77 23.54 8.63 -0.14
CA TYR A 77 23.26 9.86 -0.86
C TYR A 77 22.78 10.92 0.12
N ASP A 78 23.41 12.09 0.09
CA ASP A 78 23.02 13.24 0.88
C ASP A 78 22.20 14.19 0.00
N PHE A 79 21.00 14.50 0.45
CA PHE A 79 20.06 15.37 -0.25
C PHE A 79 20.00 16.71 0.46
N MET A 80 20.13 17.77 -0.32
CA MET A 80 20.02 19.15 0.13
C MET A 80 19.08 19.91 -0.79
N LEU A 81 17.89 20.22 -0.30
CA LEU A 81 16.92 21.03 -1.02
C LEU A 81 16.86 22.43 -0.39
N THR A 82 17.21 23.43 -1.18
CA THR A 82 17.26 24.85 -0.79
C THR A 82 16.14 25.60 -1.49
N PHE A 83 15.18 26.12 -0.74
CA PHE A 83 14.12 26.96 -1.32
C PHE A 83 14.66 28.34 -1.69
N ARG A 84 14.22 28.87 -2.83
CA ARG A 84 14.65 30.20 -3.31
C ARG A 84 14.14 31.31 -2.39
N ASP A 85 12.88 31.22 -1.98
CA ASP A 85 12.30 32.07 -0.94
C ASP A 85 12.04 31.27 0.34
N ARG A 86 12.91 31.51 1.33
CA ARG A 86 12.88 30.79 2.61
C ARG A 86 11.82 31.31 3.58
N SER A 87 11.26 32.49 3.32
CA SER A 87 10.32 33.17 4.23
C SER A 87 8.89 32.67 4.08
N VAL A 88 8.53 32.22 2.88
CA VAL A 88 7.17 31.81 2.50
C VAL A 88 6.93 30.31 2.63
N VAL A 89 8.00 29.50 2.70
CA VAL A 89 7.90 28.05 2.70
C VAL A 89 7.70 27.47 4.11
N LYS A 90 6.75 26.55 4.23
CA LYS A 90 6.46 25.83 5.48
C LYS A 90 6.31 24.33 5.23
N ASN A 91 6.46 23.56 6.30
CA ASN A 91 6.11 22.14 6.35
C ASN A 91 6.73 21.25 5.26
N ALA A 92 7.95 21.58 4.79
CA ALA A 92 8.61 20.78 3.76
C ALA A 92 9.01 19.40 4.32
N ARG A 93 8.68 18.34 3.57
CA ARG A 93 8.97 16.96 3.94
C ARG A 93 9.15 16.09 2.70
N VAL A 94 9.93 15.04 2.85
CA VAL A 94 9.97 13.95 1.87
C VAL A 94 8.95 12.90 2.27
N PHE A 95 8.12 12.51 1.31
CA PHE A 95 7.22 11.38 1.39
C PHE A 95 7.76 10.26 0.51
N SER A 96 7.91 9.09 1.11
CA SER A 96 8.12 7.83 0.42
C SER A 96 7.07 6.83 0.89
N LEU A 97 6.71 5.86 0.04
CA LEU A 97 5.81 4.77 0.41
C LEU A 97 6.35 3.93 1.58
N LEU A 98 7.66 3.96 1.84
CA LEU A 98 8.27 3.30 2.98
C LEU A 98 8.43 4.26 4.16
N LYS A 99 7.86 3.89 5.30
CA LYS A 99 7.86 4.69 6.55
C LYS A 99 9.27 5.03 7.05
N GLU A 100 10.27 4.20 6.77
CA GLU A 100 11.67 4.41 7.21
C GLU A 100 12.32 5.64 6.56
N THR A 101 11.94 6.00 5.33
CA THR A 101 12.50 7.14 4.59
C THR A 101 12.00 8.49 5.10
N ASN A 102 10.86 8.52 5.79
CA ASN A 102 10.22 9.77 6.22
C ASN A 102 10.93 10.40 7.45
N GLY A 103 11.74 9.63 8.18
CA GLY A 103 12.45 10.09 9.38
C GLY A 103 13.87 10.60 9.14
N SER A 104 14.44 10.40 7.95
CA SER A 104 15.84 10.79 7.65
C SER A 104 15.98 12.21 7.12
N PHE A 105 14.87 12.91 6.90
CA PHE A 105 14.85 14.27 6.38
C PHE A 105 14.43 15.28 7.45
N VAL A 106 15.22 16.35 7.59
CA VAL A 106 15.01 17.43 8.55
C VAL A 106 14.86 18.75 7.80
N PHE A 107 13.74 19.43 8.06
CA PHE A 107 13.49 20.78 7.54
C PHE A 107 13.91 21.83 8.57
N ARG A 108 14.82 22.74 8.18
CA ARG A 108 15.30 23.83 9.04
C ARG A 108 15.67 25.05 8.21
N ASN A 109 15.28 26.24 8.67
CA ASN A 109 15.64 27.52 8.07
C ASN A 109 15.33 27.63 6.57
N GLY A 110 14.22 27.05 6.11
CA GLY A 110 13.84 27.05 4.69
C GLY A 110 14.67 26.11 3.81
N ASN A 111 15.36 25.14 4.40
CA ASN A 111 16.09 24.09 3.69
C ASN A 111 15.69 22.71 4.23
N LEU A 112 15.70 21.71 3.37
CA LEU A 112 15.39 20.32 3.70
C LEU A 112 16.63 19.46 3.44
N TYR A 113 17.15 18.83 4.49
CA TYR A 113 18.35 17.99 4.45
C TYR A 113 18.00 16.55 4.79
N GLY A 114 18.61 15.57 4.14
CA GLY A 114 18.45 14.18 4.56
C GLY A 114 19.37 13.22 3.84
N GLY A 115 19.64 12.09 4.49
CA GLY A 115 20.42 11.00 3.93
C GLY A 115 19.52 9.85 3.47
N LEU A 116 19.87 9.22 2.36
CA LEU A 116 19.23 7.98 1.90
C LEU A 116 20.27 6.93 1.51
N ASN A 117 20.02 5.70 1.92
CA ASN A 117 20.72 4.52 1.43
C ASN A 117 19.70 3.47 0.97
N PHE A 118 19.85 3.03 -0.28
CA PHE A 118 18.98 2.04 -0.89
C PHE A 118 19.28 0.62 -0.40
N GLY A 119 20.39 0.39 0.31
CA GLY A 119 20.78 -0.94 0.77
C GLY A 119 20.90 -1.88 -0.44
N ASN A 120 20.31 -3.07 -0.37
CA ASN A 120 20.31 -4.00 -1.50
C ASN A 120 19.20 -3.71 -2.53
N ASP A 121 18.43 -2.65 -2.38
CA ASP A 121 17.30 -2.35 -3.28
C ASP A 121 17.75 -1.74 -4.61
N ILE A 122 17.34 -2.39 -5.69
CA ILE A 122 17.63 -2.03 -7.09
C ILE A 122 16.32 -1.88 -7.87
N GLY A 123 16.27 -0.98 -8.87
CA GLY A 123 15.07 -0.74 -9.68
C GLY A 123 14.57 0.71 -9.67
N LYS A 124 13.36 0.95 -10.21
CA LYS A 124 12.79 2.31 -10.27
C LYS A 124 12.35 2.77 -8.89
N SER A 125 12.88 3.87 -8.39
CA SER A 125 12.43 4.50 -7.15
C SER A 125 11.78 5.85 -7.44
N GLN A 126 11.08 6.36 -6.44
CA GLN A 126 10.56 7.73 -6.45
C GLN A 126 10.72 8.40 -5.10
N LEU A 127 10.95 9.70 -5.13
CA LEU A 127 10.94 10.57 -3.96
C LEU A 127 9.95 11.72 -4.20
N GLU A 128 8.98 11.85 -3.30
CA GLU A 128 8.01 12.94 -3.34
C GLU A 128 8.37 14.00 -2.30
N PHE A 129 8.65 15.21 -2.75
CA PHE A 129 8.87 16.39 -1.94
C PHE A 129 7.56 17.14 -1.81
N ARG A 130 7.02 17.23 -0.59
CA ARG A 130 5.80 17.99 -0.28
C ARG A 130 6.16 19.22 0.55
N TYR A 131 5.63 20.37 0.20
CA TYR A 131 5.89 21.63 0.87
C TYR A 131 4.70 22.59 0.72
N GLU A 132 4.68 23.66 1.50
CA GLU A 132 3.61 24.66 1.49
C GLU A 132 4.21 26.03 1.20
N ILE A 133 3.70 26.74 0.19
CA ILE A 133 4.10 28.12 -0.15
C ILE A 133 2.86 29.01 -0.02
N ASN A 134 2.94 30.06 0.79
CA ASN A 134 1.84 31.03 0.97
C ASN A 134 0.47 30.38 1.34
N GLY A 135 0.49 29.21 2.00
CA GLY A 135 -0.73 28.46 2.34
C GLY A 135 -1.21 27.46 1.29
N GLU A 136 -0.58 27.40 0.13
CA GLU A 136 -0.89 26.44 -0.93
C GLU A 136 0.00 25.20 -0.83
N ALA A 137 -0.61 24.01 -0.94
CA ALA A 137 0.10 22.74 -0.89
C ALA A 137 0.71 22.39 -2.25
N CYS A 138 2.04 22.29 -2.27
CA CYS A 138 2.83 21.98 -3.45
C CYS A 138 3.48 20.59 -3.31
N SER A 139 3.60 19.87 -4.43
CA SER A 139 4.33 18.61 -4.49
C SER A 139 5.19 18.51 -5.74
N PHE A 140 6.33 17.85 -5.60
CA PHE A 140 7.25 17.50 -6.67
C PHE A 140 7.71 16.05 -6.47
N ILE A 141 7.57 15.21 -7.49
CA ILE A 141 7.96 13.81 -7.49
C ILE A 141 9.09 13.64 -8.48
N LEU A 142 10.21 13.08 -8.02
CA LEU A 142 11.33 12.67 -8.86
C LEU A 142 11.36 11.15 -8.97
N TRP A 143 11.37 10.65 -10.19
CA TRP A 143 11.50 9.24 -10.54
C TRP A 143 12.88 8.96 -11.12
N PHE A 144 13.51 7.89 -10.65
CA PHE A 144 14.86 7.50 -11.06
C PHE A 144 15.06 5.99 -10.89
N GLU A 145 16.17 5.45 -11.37
CA GLU A 145 16.53 4.03 -11.19
C GLU A 145 17.79 3.87 -10.35
N VAL A 146 17.78 2.86 -9.48
CA VAL A 146 18.91 2.45 -8.64
C VAL A 146 19.56 1.21 -9.25
N PHE A 147 20.83 1.30 -9.61
CA PHE A 147 21.57 0.23 -10.29
C PHE A 147 22.41 -0.61 -9.32
N PRO A 148 22.54 -1.93 -9.53
CA PRO A 148 23.55 -2.75 -8.89
C PRO A 148 24.95 -2.39 -9.39
N VAL A 149 25.94 -2.41 -8.50
CA VAL A 149 27.35 -2.17 -8.90
C VAL A 149 27.99 -3.44 -9.44
N LYS A 150 27.51 -4.61 -9.01
CA LYS A 150 28.17 -5.91 -9.22
C LYS A 150 27.54 -6.79 -10.32
N LEU A 151 26.41 -6.40 -10.90
CA LEU A 151 25.64 -7.20 -11.87
C LEU A 151 25.28 -6.36 -13.10
N ASP A 152 25.02 -7.00 -14.24
CA ASP A 152 24.39 -6.35 -15.39
C ASP A 152 22.89 -6.21 -15.14
N TYR A 153 22.46 -4.99 -14.81
CA TYR A 153 21.09 -4.72 -14.42
C TYR A 153 20.06 -5.05 -15.49
N LYS A 154 20.37 -4.90 -16.78
CA LYS A 154 19.38 -5.11 -17.85
C LYS A 154 19.33 -6.57 -18.30
N ASN A 155 20.50 -7.20 -18.44
CA ASN A 155 20.59 -8.56 -18.95
C ASN A 155 20.48 -9.60 -17.82
N ASP A 156 21.26 -9.47 -16.76
CA ASP A 156 21.29 -10.45 -15.66
C ASP A 156 19.96 -10.42 -14.89
N LEU A 157 19.35 -9.25 -14.68
CA LEU A 157 18.07 -9.19 -13.99
C LEU A 157 16.97 -9.92 -14.76
N LYS A 158 16.96 -9.80 -16.10
CA LYS A 158 15.97 -10.49 -16.94
C LYS A 158 16.16 -12.00 -16.87
N SER A 159 17.40 -12.47 -16.93
CA SER A 159 17.73 -13.90 -16.80
C SER A 159 17.42 -14.43 -15.41
N ILE A 160 17.83 -13.73 -14.34
CA ILE A 160 17.53 -14.12 -12.96
C ILE A 160 16.01 -14.16 -12.72
N LEU A 161 15.26 -13.17 -13.21
CA LEU A 161 13.81 -13.16 -13.08
C LEU A 161 13.17 -14.28 -13.90
N GLN A 162 13.67 -14.57 -15.10
CA GLN A 162 13.18 -15.67 -15.91
C GLN A 162 13.47 -17.03 -15.24
N ASP A 163 14.67 -17.23 -14.71
CA ASP A 163 15.06 -18.44 -13.98
C ASP A 163 14.20 -18.61 -12.71
N ILE A 164 13.95 -17.52 -11.97
CA ILE A 164 13.04 -17.52 -10.81
C ILE A 164 11.60 -17.79 -11.25
N GLU A 165 11.14 -17.23 -12.36
CA GLU A 165 9.78 -17.48 -12.89
C GLU A 165 9.61 -18.92 -13.41
N GLU A 166 10.65 -19.51 -13.99
CA GLU A 166 10.66 -20.90 -14.48
C GLU A 166 10.69 -21.90 -13.33
N GLU A 167 11.52 -21.66 -12.31
CA GLU A 167 11.66 -22.55 -11.14
C GLU A 167 10.56 -22.31 -10.09
N TYR A 168 10.13 -21.06 -9.94
CA TYR A 168 9.10 -20.62 -9.02
C TYR A 168 8.20 -19.52 -9.60
N PRO A 169 7.19 -19.86 -10.42
CA PRO A 169 6.32 -18.89 -11.11
C PRO A 169 5.47 -17.97 -10.20
N LYS A 170 5.72 -17.90 -8.89
CA LYS A 170 4.89 -17.25 -7.86
C LYS A 170 5.65 -16.54 -6.72
N TYR A 171 6.98 -16.42 -6.73
CA TYR A 171 7.71 -15.62 -5.72
C TYR A 171 7.87 -14.13 -6.08
N VAL A 172 7.57 -13.75 -7.32
CA VAL A 172 7.75 -12.38 -7.87
C VAL A 172 6.97 -11.30 -7.12
N LEU A 173 6.01 -11.68 -6.26
CA LEU A 173 5.18 -10.73 -5.52
C LEU A 173 5.63 -10.45 -4.09
N ASP A 174 6.71 -11.07 -3.60
CA ASP A 174 7.03 -11.01 -2.17
C ASP A 174 8.06 -9.97 -1.75
N TYR A 175 8.28 -8.88 -2.46
CA TYR A 175 9.14 -7.83 -1.89
C TYR A 175 8.62 -6.42 -2.23
N LEU A 176 7.84 -5.87 -1.29
CA LEU A 176 7.54 -4.45 -1.14
C LEU A 176 8.86 -3.67 -0.95
N ARG A 177 9.61 -3.46 -2.04
CA ARG A 177 10.92 -2.77 -2.03
C ARG A 177 10.77 -1.26 -2.18
N LYS A 178 11.87 -0.57 -1.86
CA LYS A 178 12.13 0.85 -2.19
C LYS A 178 12.08 1.15 -3.70
N THR A 179 11.96 0.13 -4.53
CA THR A 179 11.99 0.22 -5.99
C THR A 179 10.91 -0.65 -6.63
N TYR A 180 10.13 -0.06 -7.55
CA TYR A 180 9.14 -0.72 -8.38
C TYR A 180 9.80 -1.20 -9.68
N LEU A 181 9.70 -2.49 -9.95
CA LEU A 181 9.93 -2.99 -11.31
C LEU A 181 8.60 -2.81 -12.07
N ASN A 182 8.56 -1.94 -13.07
CA ASN A 182 7.35 -1.72 -13.88
C ASN A 182 7.01 -3.00 -14.65
N PHE A 183 6.15 -3.85 -14.10
CA PHE A 183 5.36 -4.75 -14.93
C PHE A 183 4.28 -3.91 -15.62
N ARG A 184 4.27 -3.96 -16.95
CA ARG A 184 3.14 -3.53 -17.77
C ARG A 184 1.88 -4.19 -17.19
N GLU A 185 0.84 -3.40 -16.91
CA GLU A 185 -0.45 -3.89 -16.43
C GLU A 185 -0.89 -5.07 -17.31
N GLN A 186 -0.73 -6.29 -16.80
CA GLN A 186 -1.35 -7.43 -17.46
C GLN A 186 -2.85 -7.30 -17.24
N PRO A 187 -3.68 -7.50 -18.29
CA PRO A 187 -5.12 -7.48 -18.15
C PRO A 187 -5.58 -8.39 -17.01
N CYS A 188 -6.68 -8.01 -16.37
CA CYS A 188 -7.37 -8.67 -15.25
C CYS A 188 -7.55 -10.21 -15.41
N ASP A 189 -7.37 -10.75 -16.61
CA ASP A 189 -7.46 -12.18 -16.95
C ASP A 189 -6.14 -12.97 -16.85
N ALA A 190 -5.08 -12.39 -16.27
CA ALA A 190 -3.85 -13.13 -16.00
C ALA A 190 -4.10 -14.31 -15.05
N THR A 191 -3.51 -15.45 -15.37
CA THR A 191 -3.68 -16.77 -14.73
C THR A 191 -3.15 -16.86 -13.27
N GLY A 192 -2.67 -15.78 -12.67
CA GLY A 192 -1.92 -15.78 -11.40
C GLY A 192 -2.63 -15.42 -10.07
N PRO A 193 -3.63 -14.51 -10.01
CA PRO A 193 -4.05 -13.92 -8.72
C PRO A 193 -4.65 -14.90 -7.72
N GLU A 194 -5.42 -15.89 -8.19
CA GLU A 194 -6.15 -16.81 -7.30
C GLU A 194 -5.24 -17.87 -6.68
N VAL A 195 -4.23 -18.34 -7.41
CA VAL A 195 -3.28 -19.32 -6.87
C VAL A 195 -2.30 -18.67 -5.89
N ILE A 196 -1.95 -17.41 -6.14
CA ILE A 196 -1.17 -16.58 -5.20
C ILE A 196 -1.99 -16.32 -3.93
N TRP A 197 -3.26 -15.91 -4.09
CA TRP A 197 -4.18 -15.78 -2.97
C TRP A 197 -4.28 -17.06 -2.15
N TRP A 198 -4.36 -18.23 -2.80
CA TRP A 198 -4.41 -19.52 -2.12
C TRP A 198 -3.12 -19.82 -1.34
N ASN A 199 -1.95 -19.58 -1.92
CA ASN A 199 -0.67 -19.83 -1.23
C ASN A 199 -0.54 -18.98 0.04
N ILE A 200 -0.90 -17.70 -0.03
CA ILE A 200 -0.90 -16.82 1.14
C ILE A 200 -1.97 -17.27 2.14
N PHE A 201 -3.19 -17.53 1.66
CA PHE A 201 -4.31 -17.92 2.52
C PHE A 201 -4.04 -19.25 3.24
N ARG A 202 -3.38 -20.21 2.60
CA ARG A 202 -3.03 -21.51 3.20
C ARG A 202 -2.23 -21.36 4.49
N SER A 203 -1.32 -20.39 4.55
CA SER A 203 -0.51 -20.13 5.76
C SER A 203 -1.33 -19.60 6.95
N ILE A 204 -2.42 -18.89 6.68
CA ILE A 204 -3.26 -18.22 7.69
C ILE A 204 -4.57 -18.99 7.95
N GLN A 205 -4.95 -19.92 7.06
CA GLN A 205 -6.25 -20.60 7.05
C GLN A 205 -6.60 -21.25 8.39
N SER A 206 -5.65 -21.95 9.02
CA SER A 206 -5.88 -22.65 10.28
C SER A 206 -6.24 -21.67 11.41
N GLY A 207 -5.47 -20.59 11.56
CA GLY A 207 -5.72 -19.54 12.54
C GLY A 207 -7.02 -18.79 12.27
N PHE A 208 -7.31 -18.50 11.00
CA PHE A 208 -8.55 -17.86 10.58
C PHE A 208 -9.78 -18.70 10.92
N LEU A 209 -9.76 -20.00 10.61
CA LEU A 209 -10.87 -20.91 10.91
C LEU A 209 -11.05 -21.08 12.42
N GLN A 210 -9.96 -21.19 13.18
CA GLN A 210 -10.04 -21.26 14.64
C GLN A 210 -10.65 -19.98 15.23
N ALA A 211 -10.29 -18.81 14.72
CA ALA A 211 -10.86 -17.54 15.15
C ALA A 211 -12.36 -17.44 14.79
N CYS A 212 -12.76 -17.85 13.59
CA CYS A 212 -14.17 -17.90 13.20
C CYS A 212 -14.98 -18.83 14.11
N LYS A 213 -14.47 -20.03 14.42
CA LYS A 213 -15.12 -20.97 15.34
C LYS A 213 -15.29 -20.37 16.74
N ARG A 214 -14.29 -19.65 17.24
CA ARG A 214 -14.39 -18.92 18.53
C ARG A 214 -15.48 -17.84 18.50
N ILE A 215 -15.56 -17.05 17.44
CA ILE A 215 -16.59 -16.00 17.33
C ILE A 215 -17.99 -16.61 17.15
N LEU A 216 -18.11 -17.72 16.41
CA LEU A 216 -19.39 -18.43 16.25
C LEU A 216 -19.89 -19.06 17.56
N THR A 217 -18.98 -19.57 18.40
CA THR A 217 -19.34 -20.11 19.73
C THR A 217 -19.70 -19.01 20.72
N HIS A 218 -19.10 -17.82 20.59
CA HIS A 218 -19.34 -16.68 21.47
C HIS A 218 -19.57 -15.41 20.65
N PRO A 219 -20.76 -15.26 20.00
CA PRO A 219 -21.02 -14.09 19.19
C PRO A 219 -21.06 -12.84 20.06
N SER A 220 -20.46 -11.75 19.57
CA SER A 220 -20.56 -10.45 20.24
C SER A 220 -22.04 -10.05 20.29
N ARG A 221 -22.52 -9.77 21.49
CA ARG A 221 -23.90 -9.32 21.71
C ARG A 221 -23.89 -7.95 22.36
N ARG A 222 -24.72 -7.05 21.85
CA ARG A 222 -24.88 -5.70 22.39
C ARG A 222 -26.30 -5.52 22.89
N LEU A 223 -26.44 -4.89 24.05
CA LEU A 223 -27.74 -4.41 24.53
C LEU A 223 -28.16 -3.26 23.60
N LEU A 224 -29.25 -3.47 22.88
CA LEU A 224 -29.91 -2.43 22.10
C LEU A 224 -31.17 -2.01 22.84
N GLU A 225 -31.38 -0.70 22.95
CA GLU A 225 -32.66 -0.17 23.40
C GLU A 225 -33.69 -0.36 22.29
N CYS A 226 -34.73 -1.13 22.60
CA CYS A 226 -35.88 -1.31 21.76
C CYS A 226 -37.05 -0.54 22.40
N THR A 227 -37.76 0.23 21.58
CA THR A 227 -39.02 0.83 22.00
C THR A 227 -40.13 -0.19 21.78
N GLU A 228 -40.75 -0.65 22.86
CA GLU A 228 -41.91 -1.54 22.84
C GLU A 228 -43.14 -0.82 23.37
N TYR A 229 -44.31 -1.12 22.82
CA TYR A 229 -45.58 -0.57 23.27
C TYR A 229 -46.32 -1.62 24.09
N LYS A 230 -46.57 -1.35 25.37
CA LYS A 230 -47.17 -2.30 26.32
C LYS A 230 -48.42 -1.71 26.96
N ARG A 231 -49.40 -2.57 27.25
CA ARG A 231 -50.55 -2.20 28.08
C ARG A 231 -50.11 -1.96 29.52
N ALA A 232 -50.81 -1.07 30.24
CA ALA A 232 -50.54 -0.72 31.64
C ALA A 232 -50.33 -1.97 32.54
N ALA A 233 -51.18 -2.99 32.39
CA ALA A 233 -51.11 -4.22 33.19
C ALA A 233 -49.81 -5.04 33.03
N ARG A 234 -49.02 -4.80 31.96
CA ARG A 234 -47.75 -5.51 31.71
C ARG A 234 -46.52 -4.70 32.10
N ILE A 235 -46.70 -3.49 32.64
CA ILE A 235 -45.62 -2.59 33.04
C ILE A 235 -45.30 -2.83 34.52
N ARG A 236 -44.06 -3.20 34.84
CA ARG A 236 -43.65 -3.49 36.22
C ARG A 236 -43.38 -2.24 37.06
N ARG A 237 -42.89 -1.17 36.43
CA ARG A 237 -42.62 0.13 37.04
C ARG A 237 -42.92 1.21 36.01
N PHE A 238 -43.72 2.18 36.40
CA PHE A 238 -44.00 3.36 35.58
C PHE A 238 -42.86 4.37 35.74
N SER A 239 -42.51 5.05 34.65
CA SER A 239 -41.73 6.29 34.74
C SER A 239 -42.67 7.47 35.06
N PRO A 240 -42.16 8.60 35.60
CA PRO A 240 -42.99 9.76 35.93
C PRO A 240 -43.86 10.24 34.75
N ALA A 241 -43.30 10.22 33.53
CA ALA A 241 -44.04 10.58 32.32
C ALA A 241 -45.16 9.57 31.98
N GLN A 242 -44.96 8.28 32.26
CA GLN A 242 -45.99 7.26 32.05
C GLN A 242 -47.08 7.30 33.13
N GLU A 243 -46.77 7.78 34.35
CA GLU A 243 -47.77 7.98 35.41
C GLU A 243 -48.74 9.11 35.07
N GLU A 244 -48.24 10.23 34.56
CA GLU A 244 -49.06 11.34 34.05
C GLU A 244 -49.94 10.87 32.88
N GLU A 245 -49.38 10.12 31.93
CA GLU A 245 -50.12 9.56 30.80
C GLU A 245 -51.20 8.57 31.27
N TYR A 246 -50.89 7.72 32.25
CA TYR A 246 -51.84 6.76 32.82
C TYR A 246 -53.00 7.45 33.55
N ALA A 247 -52.74 8.59 34.21
CA ALA A 247 -53.79 9.38 34.86
C ALA A 247 -54.81 9.94 33.86
N ILE A 248 -54.37 10.27 32.64
CA ILE A 248 -55.21 10.81 31.57
C ILE A 248 -55.98 9.70 30.85
N TYR A 249 -55.33 8.59 30.51
CA TYR A 249 -55.90 7.50 29.68
C TYR A 249 -56.40 6.30 30.49
N ARG A 250 -56.78 6.52 31.75
CA ARG A 250 -57.16 5.45 32.69
C ARG A 250 -58.35 4.62 32.22
N GLU A 251 -59.29 5.23 31.51
CA GLU A 251 -60.51 4.58 31.00
C GLU A 251 -60.33 3.95 29.61
N ASP A 252 -59.21 4.21 28.93
CA ASP A 252 -58.93 3.64 27.61
C ASP A 252 -58.12 2.33 27.74
N GLU A 253 -58.83 1.20 27.73
CA GLU A 253 -58.23 -0.14 27.81
C GLU A 253 -57.34 -0.51 26.61
N LYS A 254 -57.45 0.22 25.49
CA LYS A 254 -56.65 -0.04 24.28
C LYS A 254 -55.37 0.79 24.24
N HIS A 255 -55.20 1.76 25.13
CA HIS A 255 -54.02 2.63 25.14
C HIS A 255 -52.74 1.85 25.44
N LEU A 256 -51.69 2.13 24.66
CA LEU A 256 -50.39 1.48 24.77
C LEU A 256 -49.32 2.49 25.17
N TYR A 257 -48.61 2.17 26.25
CA TYR A 257 -47.56 3.02 26.79
C TYR A 257 -46.21 2.66 26.19
N ARG A 258 -45.45 3.69 25.82
CA ARG A 258 -44.10 3.54 25.27
C ARG A 258 -43.13 3.10 26.37
N CYS A 259 -42.57 1.91 26.24
CA CYS A 259 -41.58 1.36 27.16
C CYS A 259 -40.25 1.13 26.43
N SER A 260 -39.14 1.58 27.02
CA SER A 260 -37.80 1.18 26.57
C SER A 260 -37.45 -0.17 27.20
N SER A 261 -37.29 -1.22 26.39
CA SER A 261 -36.70 -2.49 26.80
C SER A 261 -35.25 -2.56 26.29
N GLN A 262 -34.39 -3.29 26.99
CA GLN A 262 -33.06 -3.61 26.50
C GLN A 262 -33.07 -5.05 26.00
N ASN A 263 -32.91 -5.24 24.69
CA ASN A 263 -32.82 -6.56 24.09
C ASN A 263 -31.36 -6.84 23.71
N LEU A 264 -30.91 -8.06 24.03
CA LEU A 264 -29.57 -8.51 23.69
C LEU A 264 -29.54 -8.91 22.22
N SER A 265 -29.02 -8.05 21.35
CA SER A 265 -28.94 -8.30 19.91
C SER A 265 -27.56 -8.84 19.52
N ALA A 266 -27.56 -9.85 18.66
CA ALA A 266 -26.37 -10.35 17.98
C ALA A 266 -26.11 -9.60 16.65
N ASP A 267 -26.96 -8.65 16.27
CA ASP A 267 -26.72 -7.79 15.10
C ASP A 267 -25.76 -6.65 15.47
N THR A 268 -24.48 -6.99 15.54
CA THR A 268 -23.40 -6.02 15.78
C THR A 268 -22.62 -5.73 14.50
N THR A 269 -21.91 -4.61 14.47
CA THR A 269 -20.98 -4.25 13.39
C THR A 269 -19.93 -5.33 13.15
N GLU A 270 -19.43 -5.93 14.22
CA GLU A 270 -18.40 -6.97 14.18
C GLU A 270 -18.94 -8.27 13.56
N ASN A 271 -20.15 -8.68 13.94
CA ASN A 271 -20.76 -9.89 13.39
C ASN A 271 -21.15 -9.72 11.92
N ARG A 272 -21.63 -8.53 11.52
CA ARG A 272 -21.87 -8.19 10.11
C ARG A 272 -20.58 -8.18 9.30
N PHE A 273 -19.50 -7.63 9.86
CA PHE A 273 -18.19 -7.65 9.22
C PHE A 273 -17.66 -9.08 9.02
N LEU A 274 -17.74 -9.93 10.05
CA LEU A 274 -17.34 -11.33 9.92
C LEU A 274 -18.12 -12.05 8.82
N LYS A 275 -19.44 -11.85 8.76
CA LYS A 275 -20.29 -12.43 7.71
C LYS A 275 -19.88 -11.97 6.31
N TYR A 276 -19.56 -10.68 6.16
CA TYR A 276 -19.05 -10.14 4.90
C TYR A 276 -17.71 -10.76 4.50
N VAL A 277 -16.76 -10.84 5.43
CA VAL A 277 -15.43 -11.43 5.20
C VAL A 277 -15.54 -12.89 4.77
N LEU A 278 -16.35 -13.69 5.48
CA LEU A 278 -16.60 -15.09 5.13
C LEU A 278 -17.18 -15.23 3.72
N GLY A 279 -18.16 -14.39 3.36
CA GLY A 279 -18.71 -14.37 2.00
C GLY A 279 -17.66 -14.07 0.92
N ARG A 280 -16.74 -13.14 1.19
CA ARG A 280 -15.64 -12.80 0.26
C ARG A 280 -14.62 -13.92 0.10
N VAL A 281 -14.23 -14.56 1.20
CA VAL A 281 -13.29 -15.70 1.20
C VAL A 281 -13.88 -16.88 0.43
N THR A 282 -15.13 -17.26 0.74
CA THR A 282 -15.83 -18.34 0.04
C THR A 282 -16.00 -18.04 -1.45
N GLY A 283 -16.34 -16.80 -1.80
CA GLY A 283 -16.45 -16.38 -3.20
C GLY A 283 -15.13 -16.56 -3.97
N ARG A 284 -13.99 -16.20 -3.37
CA ARG A 284 -12.67 -16.42 -3.98
C ARG A 284 -12.31 -17.90 -4.10
N TYR A 285 -12.66 -18.71 -3.11
CA TYR A 285 -12.44 -20.15 -3.15
C TYR A 285 -13.23 -20.82 -4.29
N LEU A 286 -14.51 -20.45 -4.46
CA LEU A 286 -15.35 -20.99 -5.54
C LEU A 286 -14.84 -20.61 -6.93
N LEU A 287 -14.28 -19.40 -7.08
CA LEU A 287 -13.65 -18.97 -8.34
C LEU A 287 -12.41 -19.84 -8.65
N LEU A 288 -11.56 -20.05 -7.64
CA LEU A 288 -10.39 -20.93 -7.74
C LEU A 288 -10.78 -22.36 -8.08
N GLU A 289 -11.81 -22.91 -7.42
CA GLU A 289 -12.32 -24.26 -7.67
C GLU A 289 -12.81 -24.40 -9.12
N LYS A 290 -13.65 -23.47 -9.59
CA LYS A 290 -14.13 -23.45 -10.99
C LYS A 290 -12.97 -23.37 -11.99
N ARG A 291 -11.93 -22.58 -11.68
CA ARG A 291 -10.75 -22.44 -12.53
C ARG A 291 -9.93 -23.73 -12.59
N ILE A 292 -9.71 -24.40 -11.46
CA ILE A 292 -9.03 -25.69 -11.38
C ILE A 292 -9.82 -26.76 -12.14
N GLN A 293 -11.13 -26.85 -11.92
CA GLN A 293 -12.01 -27.78 -12.64
C GLN A 293 -12.03 -27.52 -14.14
N GLY A 294 -12.01 -26.25 -14.57
CA GLY A 294 -11.94 -25.87 -15.98
C GLY A 294 -10.63 -26.30 -16.64
N LYS A 295 -9.48 -26.11 -15.98
CA LYS A 295 -8.17 -26.44 -16.54
C LYS A 295 -7.83 -27.93 -16.51
N TYR A 296 -8.26 -28.65 -15.48
CA TYR A 296 -7.82 -30.03 -15.25
C TYR A 296 -8.93 -31.09 -15.42
N LYS A 297 -10.05 -30.73 -16.06
CA LYS A 297 -11.21 -31.61 -16.31
C LYS A 297 -10.89 -32.96 -16.97
N LYS A 298 -9.77 -33.06 -17.71
CA LYS A 298 -9.29 -34.29 -18.37
C LYS A 298 -8.20 -35.05 -17.60
N LYS A 299 -7.65 -34.50 -16.51
CA LYS A 299 -6.55 -35.08 -15.71
C LYS A 299 -6.90 -35.37 -14.25
N LEU A 300 -8.03 -34.88 -13.73
CA LEU A 300 -8.47 -35.21 -12.36
C LEU A 300 -9.09 -36.62 -12.30
N SER A 301 -8.60 -37.43 -11.37
CA SER A 301 -9.29 -38.65 -10.90
C SER A 301 -10.71 -38.31 -10.43
N GLY A 302 -11.69 -39.18 -10.73
CA GLY A 302 -13.09 -38.99 -10.30
C GLY A 302 -13.25 -38.84 -8.79
N GLU A 303 -12.30 -39.37 -8.02
CA GLU A 303 -12.25 -39.28 -6.55
C GLU A 303 -11.90 -37.86 -6.07
N ALA A 304 -10.94 -37.19 -6.73
CA ALA A 304 -10.56 -35.81 -6.42
C ALA A 304 -11.68 -34.80 -6.75
N VAL A 305 -12.47 -35.08 -7.79
CA VAL A 305 -13.67 -34.28 -8.13
C VAL A 305 -14.77 -34.47 -7.08
N LEU A 306 -14.87 -35.65 -6.47
CA LEU A 306 -15.83 -35.95 -5.42
C LEU A 306 -15.44 -35.30 -4.09
N GLU A 307 -14.15 -35.29 -3.72
CA GLU A 307 -13.66 -34.60 -2.52
C GLU A 307 -13.84 -33.08 -2.60
N MET A 308 -13.56 -32.46 -3.74
CA MET A 308 -13.79 -31.01 -3.94
C MET A 308 -15.29 -30.64 -3.85
N LYS A 309 -16.17 -31.56 -4.25
CA LYS A 309 -17.63 -31.37 -4.21
C LYS A 309 -18.29 -31.73 -2.88
N ARG A 310 -17.57 -32.33 -1.92
CA ARG A 310 -18.14 -32.59 -0.58
C ARG A 310 -18.01 -31.33 0.27
N PRO A 311 -19.11 -30.62 0.56
CA PRO A 311 -19.08 -29.47 1.45
C PRO A 311 -19.16 -29.93 2.91
N GLU A 312 -18.46 -31.00 3.28
CA GLU A 312 -18.66 -31.64 4.59
C GLU A 312 -17.43 -31.56 5.50
N ARG A 313 -17.69 -30.84 6.60
CA ARG A 313 -17.08 -30.88 7.94
C ARG A 313 -15.77 -30.11 8.13
N TYR A 314 -15.89 -28.79 8.22
CA TYR A 314 -15.16 -28.02 9.24
C TYR A 314 -16.02 -26.93 9.86
#